data_AF-A0A2S9FEI8-F1
#
_entry.id   AF-A0A2S9FEI8-F1
#
_cell.length_a   1.000
_cell.length_b   1.000
_cell.length_c   1.000
_cell.angle_alpha   90.00
_cell.angle_beta   90.00
_cell.angle_gamma   90.00
#
_symmetry.space_group_name_H-M   'P 1'
#
loop_
_entity.id
_entity.type
_entity.pdbx_description
1 polymer ?
#
loop_
_entity_poly.entity_id
_entity_poly.type
_entity_poly.pdbx_seq_one_letter_code
_entity_poly.pdbx_strand_id
1 'polypeptide(L)'
;MEDPAVAARLAANTLSERTGVDAHDVAIVLGSGWAPAAAQLGEPTAAILMAELPGFTPPSAQGHGGQVLSLRIGAHRVLVLLGRTHAYEGHDLRHVVHPVRTACAAGVHTVVLTNAAGGLRSDFTVGQPVLISDHL
;
A
#
# COMPACT_ATOMS: atom_id res chain seq x y z
N MET A 1 4.18 -10.72 22.59
CA MET A 1 3.56 -10.42 21.29
C MET A 1 3.73 -8.91 21.09
N GLU A 2 4.31 -8.48 19.97
CA GLU A 2 4.65 -7.06 19.74
C GLU A 2 3.40 -6.23 19.45
N ASP A 3 3.30 -5.04 20.04
CA ASP A 3 2.18 -4.11 19.86
C ASP A 3 2.13 -3.60 18.41
N PRO A 4 1.03 -3.78 17.67
CA PRO A 4 0.90 -3.31 16.29
C PRO A 4 1.18 -1.81 16.09
N ALA A 5 0.87 -0.98 17.09
CA ALA A 5 1.14 0.44 17.01
C ALA A 5 2.64 0.76 17.14
N VAL A 6 3.37 0.00 17.96
CA VAL A 6 4.83 0.10 18.08
C VAL A 6 5.49 -0.35 16.79
N ALA A 7 5.08 -1.50 16.25
CA ALA A 7 5.61 -2.02 14.99
C ALA A 7 5.40 -1.03 13.82
N ALA A 8 4.21 -0.42 13.73
CA ALA A 8 3.91 0.56 12.69
C ALA A 8 4.78 1.83 12.81
N ARG A 9 5.03 2.32 14.04
CA ARG A 9 5.92 3.47 14.27
C ARG A 9 7.37 3.17 13.90
N LEU A 10 7.86 1.97 14.23
CA LEU A 10 9.21 1.54 13.84
C LEU A 10 9.36 1.52 12.31
N ALA A 11 8.39 0.93 11.62
CA ALA A 11 8.38 0.90 10.16
C ALA A 11 8.27 2.29 9.53
N ALA A 12 7.46 3.19 10.11
CA ALA A 12 7.33 4.57 9.67
C ALA A 12 8.64 5.37 9.83
N ASN A 13 9.36 5.17 10.93
CA ASN A 13 10.66 5.79 11.15
C ASN A 13 11.68 5.33 10.10
N THR A 14 11.78 4.02 9.86
CA THR A 14 12.65 3.49 8.79
C THR A 14 12.23 4.02 7.42
N LEU A 15 10.92 4.15 7.16
CA LEU A 15 10.43 4.73 5.91
C LEU A 15 10.84 6.21 5.78
N SER A 16 10.74 7.01 6.84
CA SER A 16 11.20 8.41 6.83
C SER A 16 12.70 8.50 6.54
N GLU A 17 13.52 7.73 7.26
CA GLU A 17 14.97 7.68 7.07
C GLU A 17 15.36 7.31 5.63
N ARG A 18 14.68 6.32 5.05
CA ARG A 18 14.98 5.80 3.71
C ARG A 18 14.45 6.68 2.59
N THR A 19 13.41 7.47 2.85
CA THR A 19 12.80 8.37 1.86
C THR A 19 13.31 9.81 1.96
N GLY A 20 13.90 10.19 3.11
CA GLY A 20 14.20 11.59 3.44
C GLY A 20 12.94 12.45 3.63
N VAL A 21 11.81 11.84 3.98
CA VAL A 21 10.51 12.48 4.11
C VAL A 21 9.89 12.16 5.47
N ASP A 22 9.73 13.19 6.29
CA ASP A 22 9.21 13.04 7.66
C ASP A 22 7.73 12.61 7.72
N ALA A 23 6.93 13.03 6.73
CA ALA A 23 5.52 12.70 6.66
C ALA A 23 4.99 12.65 5.23
N HIS A 24 4.09 11.70 4.97
CA HIS A 24 3.35 11.54 3.72
C HIS A 24 1.86 11.85 3.91
N ASP A 25 1.21 12.38 2.87
CA ASP A 25 -0.17 12.85 2.96
C ASP A 25 -1.17 11.74 2.60
N VAL A 26 -0.82 10.92 1.61
CA VAL A 26 -1.68 9.90 1.00
C VAL A 26 -0.92 8.60 0.85
N ALA A 27 -1.60 7.46 1.03
CA ALA A 27 -1.11 6.16 0.63
C ALA A 27 -2.03 5.53 -0.42
N ILE A 28 -1.44 4.89 -1.43
CA ILE A 28 -2.15 4.13 -2.46
C ILE A 28 -1.68 2.68 -2.37
N VAL A 29 -2.59 1.75 -2.15
CA VAL A 29 -2.30 0.32 -2.17
C VAL A 29 -2.71 -0.25 -3.51
N LEU A 30 -1.74 -0.71 -4.30
CA LEU A 30 -1.99 -1.33 -5.60
C LEU A 30 -2.27 -2.82 -5.44
N GLY A 31 -3.50 -3.22 -5.77
CA GLY A 31 -3.93 -4.60 -5.79
C GLY A 31 -3.50 -5.35 -7.06
N SER A 32 -3.94 -6.60 -7.19
CA SER A 32 -3.63 -7.45 -8.34
C SER A 32 -4.03 -6.79 -9.67
N GLY A 33 -3.14 -6.82 -10.65
CA GLY A 33 -3.35 -6.21 -11.97
C GLY A 33 -3.02 -4.70 -12.05
N TRP A 34 -2.82 -4.02 -10.92
CA TRP A 34 -2.59 -2.56 -10.91
C TRP A 34 -1.12 -2.15 -10.94
N ALA A 35 -0.17 -3.07 -10.76
CA ALA A 35 1.25 -2.73 -10.70
C ALA A 35 1.76 -1.85 -11.86
N PRO A 36 1.39 -2.07 -13.14
CA PRO A 36 1.80 -1.20 -14.24
C PRO A 36 1.30 0.25 -14.13
N ALA A 37 0.21 0.50 -13.40
CA ALA A 37 -0.34 1.84 -13.21
C ALA A 37 0.59 2.74 -12.36
N ALA A 38 1.49 2.16 -11.57
CA ALA A 38 2.44 2.93 -10.76
C ALA A 38 3.31 3.86 -11.61
N ALA A 39 3.75 3.42 -12.79
CA ALA A 39 4.54 4.24 -13.71
C ALA A 39 3.77 5.45 -14.25
N GLN A 40 2.43 5.42 -14.21
CA GLN A 40 1.58 6.54 -14.64
C GLN A 40 1.38 7.59 -13.54
N LEU A 41 1.76 7.28 -12.29
CA LEU A 41 1.63 8.21 -11.15
C LEU A 41 2.79 9.21 -11.06
N GLY A 42 3.90 8.94 -11.76
CA GLY A 42 5.10 9.78 -11.80
C GLY A 42 6.35 9.04 -11.32
N GLU A 43 7.49 9.70 -11.46
CA GLU A 43 8.79 9.15 -11.05
C GLU A 43 8.94 9.15 -9.52
N PRO A 44 9.33 8.02 -8.90
CA PRO A 44 9.54 7.94 -7.46
C PRO A 44 10.80 8.69 -7.03
N THR A 45 10.70 9.43 -5.93
CA THR A 45 11.87 10.06 -5.28
C THR A 45 12.66 9.05 -4.44
N ALA A 46 12.01 7.96 -4.01
CA ALA A 46 12.65 6.83 -3.33
C ALA A 46 11.82 5.55 -3.55
N ALA A 47 12.50 4.41 -3.54
CA ALA A 47 11.90 3.09 -3.60
C ALA A 47 12.55 2.19 -2.54
N ILE A 48 11.73 1.52 -1.74
CA ILE A 48 12.16 0.67 -0.63
C ILE A 48 11.54 -0.70 -0.79
N LEU A 49 12.32 -1.76 -0.63
CA LEU A 49 11.78 -3.12 -0.57
C LEU A 49 10.98 -3.28 0.73
N MET A 50 9.75 -3.80 0.64
CA MET A 50 8.93 -4.08 1.81
C MET A 50 9.65 -5.01 2.81
N ALA A 51 10.47 -5.95 2.32
CA ALA A 51 11.27 -6.84 3.16
C ALA A 51 12.32 -6.11 4.03
N GLU A 52 12.67 -4.88 3.70
CA GLU A 52 13.60 -4.05 4.47
C GLU A 52 12.88 -3.19 5.52
N LEU A 53 11.54 -3.19 5.54
CA LEU A 53 10.74 -2.44 6.50
C LEU A 53 10.32 -3.34 7.69
N PRO A 54 10.54 -2.90 8.94
CA PRO A 54 10.11 -3.65 10.12
C PRO A 54 8.63 -4.08 10.07
N GLY A 55 8.36 -5.34 10.42
CA GLY A 55 6.99 -5.88 10.52
C GLY A 55 6.29 -6.16 9.18
N PHE A 56 6.88 -5.83 8.04
CA PHE A 56 6.32 -6.19 6.75
C PHE A 56 6.53 -7.68 6.46
N THR A 57 5.47 -8.33 6.00
CA THR A 57 5.57 -9.63 5.34
C THR A 57 5.62 -9.38 3.83
N PRO A 58 6.69 -9.78 3.12
CA PRO A 58 6.77 -9.55 1.69
C PRO A 58 5.65 -10.33 0.95
N PRO A 59 4.99 -9.74 -0.06
CA PRO A 59 3.96 -10.43 -0.83
C PRO A 59 4.52 -11.67 -1.53
N SER A 60 3.78 -12.78 -1.49
CA SER A 60 4.14 -14.00 -2.23
C SER A 60 3.43 -14.11 -3.59
N ALA A 61 2.36 -13.33 -3.79
CA ALA A 61 1.54 -13.37 -4.99
C ALA A 61 2.27 -12.81 -6.23
N GLN A 62 2.12 -13.50 -7.37
CA GLN A 62 2.72 -13.11 -8.64
C GLN A 62 2.27 -11.69 -9.07
N GLY A 63 3.22 -10.84 -9.49
CA GLY A 63 2.96 -9.47 -9.92
C GLY A 63 3.00 -8.42 -8.80
N HIS A 64 3.29 -8.81 -7.56
CA HIS A 64 3.52 -7.89 -6.46
C HIS A 64 5.00 -7.55 -6.40
N GLY A 65 5.37 -6.32 -6.78
CA GLY A 65 6.77 -5.86 -6.80
C GLY A 65 7.42 -5.81 -5.43
N GLY A 66 6.63 -5.89 -4.34
CA GLY A 66 7.14 -5.95 -2.98
C GLY A 66 7.86 -4.69 -2.57
N GLN A 67 7.45 -3.54 -3.10
CA GLN A 67 8.09 -2.24 -2.92
C GLN A 67 7.12 -1.20 -2.39
N VAL A 68 7.64 -0.28 -1.57
CA VAL A 68 6.99 0.98 -1.23
C VAL A 68 7.73 2.08 -1.98
N LEU A 69 6.99 2.83 -2.79
CA LEU A 69 7.50 3.99 -3.50
C LEU A 69 7.10 5.26 -2.74
N SER A 70 8.01 6.22 -2.65
CA SER A 70 7.71 7.59 -2.26
C SER A 70 7.76 8.46 -3.49
N LEU A 71 6.70 9.23 -3.73
CA LEU A 71 6.57 10.10 -4.89
C LEU A 71 5.84 11.40 -4.57
N ARG A 72 5.91 12.34 -5.51
CA ARG A 72 5.23 13.62 -5.44
C ARG A 72 4.12 13.67 -6.48
N ILE A 73 2.86 13.82 -6.05
CA ILE A 73 1.71 14.05 -6.94
C ILE A 73 1.13 15.42 -6.61
N GLY A 74 1.37 16.39 -7.49
CA GLY A 74 1.02 17.79 -7.23
C GLY A 74 1.65 18.29 -5.93
N ALA A 75 0.81 18.75 -4.99
CA ALA A 75 1.24 19.24 -3.69
C ALA A 75 1.35 18.14 -2.61
N HIS A 76 1.14 16.87 -2.94
CA HIS A 76 1.11 15.76 -1.98
C HIS A 76 2.32 14.84 -2.08
N ARG A 77 2.85 14.43 -0.93
CA ARG A 77 3.81 13.33 -0.80
C ARG A 77 3.00 12.05 -0.66
N VAL A 78 3.19 11.13 -1.60
CA VAL A 78 2.36 9.95 -1.74
C VAL A 78 3.21 8.71 -1.56
N LEU A 79 2.72 7.78 -0.74
CA LEU A 79 3.24 6.41 -0.68
C LEU A 79 2.47 5.55 -1.65
N VAL A 80 3.17 4.79 -2.49
CA VAL A 80 2.54 3.79 -3.36
C VAL A 80 3.09 2.42 -2.99
N LEU A 81 2.20 1.55 -2.52
CA LEU A 81 2.52 0.19 -2.11
C LEU A 81 2.28 -0.74 -3.30
N LEU A 82 3.36 -1.25 -3.89
CA LEU A 82 3.34 -2.16 -5.01
C LEU A 82 3.08 -3.59 -4.54
N GLY A 83 1.80 -3.88 -4.34
CA GLY A 83 1.32 -5.13 -3.82
C GLY A 83 0.96 -5.06 -2.35
N ARG A 84 0.38 -6.17 -1.89
CA ARG A 84 -0.07 -6.42 -0.53
C ARG A 84 -0.07 -7.92 -0.25
N THR A 85 -0.07 -8.30 1.01
CA THR A 85 -0.37 -9.67 1.43
C THR A 85 -1.87 -9.83 1.67
N HIS A 86 -2.35 -11.06 1.56
CA HIS A 86 -3.75 -11.40 1.76
C HIS A 86 -3.93 -12.37 2.93
N ALA A 87 -5.13 -12.38 3.51
CA ALA A 87 -5.46 -13.34 4.57
C ALA A 87 -5.38 -14.80 4.09
N TYR A 88 -5.71 -15.07 2.82
CA TYR A 88 -5.64 -16.43 2.26
C TYR A 88 -4.21 -16.98 2.14
N GLU A 89 -3.18 -16.12 2.25
CA GLU A 89 -1.77 -16.54 2.25
C GLU A 89 -1.36 -17.15 3.61
N GLY A 90 -2.29 -17.25 4.57
CA GLY A 90 -2.06 -17.86 5.89
C GLY A 90 -1.45 -16.92 6.92
N HIS A 91 -1.37 -15.63 6.62
CA HIS A 91 -0.85 -14.61 7.54
C HIS A 91 -1.89 -14.16 8.55
N ASP A 92 -1.46 -13.88 9.78
CA ASP A 92 -2.28 -13.14 10.75
C ASP A 92 -2.68 -11.77 10.19
N LEU A 93 -3.92 -11.33 10.45
CA LEU A 93 -4.45 -10.07 9.92
C LEU A 93 -3.60 -8.86 10.32
N ARG A 94 -2.86 -8.92 11.43
CA ARG A 94 -1.92 -7.85 11.82
C ARG A 94 -0.91 -7.55 10.72
N HIS A 95 -0.45 -8.58 9.99
CA HIS A 95 0.51 -8.44 8.89
C HIS A 95 -0.15 -7.91 7.64
N VAL A 96 -1.40 -8.33 7.36
CA VAL A 96 -2.20 -7.86 6.22
C VAL A 96 -2.47 -6.36 6.31
N VAL A 97 -2.80 -5.85 7.50
CA VAL A 97 -3.11 -4.42 7.71
C VAL A 97 -1.90 -3.57 8.09
N HIS A 98 -0.75 -4.19 8.36
CA HIS A 98 0.48 -3.49 8.78
C HIS A 98 0.92 -2.37 7.81
N PRO A 99 0.87 -2.55 6.48
CA PRO A 99 1.29 -1.49 5.57
C PRO A 99 0.45 -0.21 5.68
N VAL A 100 -0.85 -0.35 5.91
CA VAL A 100 -1.75 0.80 6.13
C VAL A 100 -1.47 1.45 7.48
N ARG A 101 -1.26 0.66 8.55
CA ARG A 101 -0.88 1.20 9.86
C ARG A 101 0.45 1.96 9.80
N THR A 102 1.42 1.42 9.07
CA THR A 102 2.72 2.07 8.83
C THR A 102 2.54 3.39 8.11
N ALA A 103 1.73 3.41 7.03
CA ALA A 103 1.43 4.66 6.32
C ALA A 103 0.79 5.71 7.24
N CYS A 104 -0.22 5.33 8.04
CA CYS A 104 -0.84 6.24 9.00
C CYS A 104 0.16 6.75 10.05
N ALA A 105 1.06 5.88 10.54
CA ALA A 105 2.12 6.28 11.46
C ALA A 105 3.16 7.20 10.80
N ALA A 106 3.32 7.14 9.47
CA ALA A 106 4.11 8.05 8.66
C ALA A 106 3.35 9.34 8.26
N GLY A 107 2.23 9.66 8.92
CA GLY A 107 1.48 10.90 8.73
C GLY A 107 0.33 10.84 7.71
N VAL A 108 0.10 9.69 7.07
CA VAL A 108 -0.97 9.57 6.07
C VAL A 108 -2.36 9.67 6.73
N HIS A 109 -3.21 10.51 6.14
CA HIS A 109 -4.61 10.67 6.57
C HIS A 109 -5.62 10.21 5.52
N THR A 110 -5.17 9.89 4.31
CA THR A 110 -6.01 9.36 3.22
C THR A 110 -5.40 8.11 2.62
N VAL A 111 -6.17 7.03 2.55
CA VAL A 111 -5.72 5.76 1.98
C VAL A 111 -6.62 5.38 0.80
N VAL A 112 -6.01 5.25 -0.37
CA VAL A 112 -6.65 4.77 -1.59
C VAL A 112 -6.37 3.28 -1.72
N LEU A 113 -7.40 2.45 -1.54
CA LEU A 113 -7.31 1.01 -1.65
C LEU A 113 -7.83 0.55 -3.02
N THR A 114 -6.98 -0.08 -3.82
CA THR A 114 -7.36 -0.66 -5.11
C THR A 114 -7.36 -2.19 -5.03
N ASN A 115 -8.18 -2.83 -5.85
CA ASN A 115 -8.23 -4.29 -5.96
C ASN A 115 -8.74 -4.72 -7.35
N ALA A 116 -8.70 -6.02 -7.60
CA ALA A 116 -9.44 -6.65 -8.69
C ALA A 116 -10.66 -7.36 -8.11
N ALA A 117 -11.82 -7.19 -8.75
CA ALA A 117 -13.09 -7.75 -8.32
C ALA A 117 -13.87 -8.35 -9.50
N GLY A 118 -14.65 -9.40 -9.22
CA GLY A 118 -15.70 -9.85 -10.14
C GLY A 118 -16.91 -8.93 -10.03
N GLY A 119 -17.45 -8.47 -11.14
CA GLY A 119 -18.68 -7.68 -11.18
C GLY A 119 -19.92 -8.57 -11.11
N LEU A 120 -20.81 -8.34 -10.14
CA LEU A 120 -22.09 -9.06 -10.02
C LEU A 120 -23.26 -8.27 -10.59
N ARG A 121 -23.20 -6.94 -10.57
CA ARG A 121 -24.24 -6.10 -11.18
C ARG A 121 -24.15 -6.19 -12.70
N SER A 122 -25.30 -6.30 -13.36
CA SER A 122 -25.38 -6.49 -14.81
C SER A 122 -24.93 -5.29 -15.64
N ASP A 123 -24.86 -4.11 -15.04
CA ASP A 123 -24.39 -2.87 -15.68
C ASP A 123 -22.86 -2.69 -15.59
N PHE A 124 -22.13 -3.60 -14.94
CA PHE A 124 -20.68 -3.57 -14.89
C PHE A 124 -20.04 -4.29 -16.07
N THR A 125 -18.94 -3.73 -16.57
CA THR A 125 -18.18 -4.29 -17.69
C THR A 125 -16.71 -4.55 -17.31
N VAL A 126 -16.07 -5.51 -17.99
CA VAL A 126 -14.64 -5.81 -17.75
C VAL A 126 -13.78 -4.59 -18.07
N GLY A 127 -12.89 -4.25 -17.14
CA GLY A 127 -12.00 -3.08 -17.25
C GLY A 127 -12.61 -1.76 -16.73
N GLN A 128 -13.89 -1.76 -16.34
CA GLN A 128 -14.52 -0.59 -15.75
C GLN A 128 -13.99 -0.33 -14.32
N PRO A 129 -13.48 0.89 -14.02
CA PRO A 129 -13.21 1.28 -12.65
C PRO A 129 -14.53 1.58 -11.92
N VAL A 130 -14.68 1.05 -10.71
CA VAL A 130 -15.88 1.24 -9.88
C VAL A 130 -15.46 1.71 -8.49
N LEU A 131 -16.10 2.77 -7.99
CA LEU A 131 -15.91 3.23 -6.62
C LEU A 131 -16.63 2.29 -5.64
N ILE A 132 -15.92 1.92 -4.59
CA ILE A 132 -16.49 1.15 -3.47
C ILE A 132 -17.30 2.14 -2.62
N SER A 133 -18.63 1.99 -2.62
CA SER A 133 -19.52 2.81 -1.78
C SER A 133 -19.62 2.27 -0.35
N ASP A 134 -19.46 0.95 -0.18
CA ASP A 134 -19.51 0.23 1.11
C ASP A 134 -18.88 -1.17 0.95
N HIS A 135 -18.70 -1.94 2.03
CA HIS A 135 -18.18 -3.31 2.00
C HIS A 135 -18.97 -4.30 2.88
N LEU A 136 -18.85 -5.60 2.57
CA LEU A 136 -19.33 -6.73 3.37
C LEU A 136 -18.20 -7.75 3.57
#